data_AF-A0A7W8MQ97-F1
#
_entry.id   AF-A0A7W8MQ97-F1
#
_cell.length_a   1.000
_cell.length_b   1.000
_cell.length_c   1.000
_cell.angle_alpha   90.00
_cell.angle_beta   90.00
_cell.angle_gamma   90.00
#
_symmetry.space_group_name_H-M   'P 1'
#
loop_
_entity.id
_entity.type
_entity.pdbx_description
1 polymer ?
#
loop_
_entity_poly.entity_id
_entity_poly.type
_entity_poly.pdbx_seq_one_letter_code
_entity_poly.pdbx_strand_id
1 'polypeptide(L)'
;MTERPVTEQPIPDQPWIATEATVTTCQYQSPGLSTLAFGFQTGEKFRIAFDYYAHGRLYSDEFQSPIAIPQNEHIPITYNPLHPEQNSRSHGTALKTTRPPIVIIGIVSSIFLSLLWLTVLRSCH
;
A
#
# COMPACT_ATOMS: atom_id res chain seq x y z
N MET A 1 -51.23 18.65 -5.40
CA MET A 1 -50.01 18.98 -4.64
C MET A 1 -49.14 17.73 -4.76
N THR A 2 -48.25 17.70 -5.74
CA THR A 2 -47.53 16.48 -6.15
C THR A 2 -46.11 16.58 -5.62
N GLU A 3 -45.77 15.73 -4.67
CA GLU A 3 -44.41 15.59 -4.13
C GLU A 3 -43.46 15.15 -5.25
N ARG A 4 -42.42 15.94 -5.50
CA ARG A 4 -41.32 15.56 -6.40
C ARG A 4 -40.41 14.59 -5.66
N PRO A 5 -40.04 13.44 -6.24
CA PRO A 5 -38.99 12.61 -5.68
C PRO A 5 -37.68 13.41 -5.71
N VAL A 6 -37.02 13.51 -4.56
CA VAL A 6 -35.63 13.98 -4.47
C VAL A 6 -34.79 12.95 -5.21
N THR A 7 -34.44 13.27 -6.45
CA THR A 7 -33.45 12.52 -7.21
C THR A 7 -32.12 12.67 -6.48
N GLU A 8 -31.64 11.59 -5.87
CA GLU A 8 -30.28 11.50 -5.38
C GLU A 8 -29.36 11.66 -6.59
N GLN A 9 -28.87 12.89 -6.81
CA GLN A 9 -27.89 13.17 -7.85
C GLN A 9 -26.62 12.42 -7.45
N PRO A 10 -26.10 11.47 -8.25
CA PRO A 10 -24.76 10.96 -8.04
C PRO A 10 -23.83 12.17 -8.07
N ILE A 11 -23.04 12.34 -7.01
CA ILE A 11 -21.99 13.35 -6.90
C ILE A 11 -21.21 13.29 -8.22
N PRO A 12 -21.07 14.38 -8.98
CA PRO A 12 -20.36 14.32 -10.25
C PRO A 12 -18.93 13.87 -9.95
N ASP A 13 -18.55 12.70 -10.46
CA ASP A 13 -17.17 12.30 -10.64
C ASP A 13 -16.49 13.46 -11.37
N GLN A 14 -15.71 14.25 -10.64
CA GLN A 14 -14.98 15.34 -11.27
C GLN A 14 -14.06 14.72 -12.32
N PRO A 15 -13.95 15.27 -13.53
CA PRO A 15 -13.16 14.66 -14.57
C PRO A 15 -11.69 14.77 -14.18
N TRP A 16 -11.13 13.67 -13.66
CA TRP A 16 -9.68 13.57 -13.48
C TRP A 16 -9.04 13.77 -14.85
N ILE A 17 -8.05 14.66 -14.93
CA ILE A 17 -7.43 15.02 -16.20
C ILE A 17 -6.27 14.08 -16.46
N ALA A 18 -6.23 13.47 -17.64
CA ALA A 18 -5.11 12.66 -18.09
C ALA A 18 -3.91 13.56 -18.42
N THR A 19 -2.74 13.18 -17.91
CA THR A 19 -1.46 13.83 -18.23
C THR A 19 -0.34 12.79 -18.22
N GLU A 20 0.82 13.20 -18.69
CA GLU A 20 2.03 12.39 -18.63
C GLU A 20 2.91 12.86 -17.47
N ALA A 21 3.46 11.89 -16.76
CA ALA A 21 4.49 12.13 -15.75
C ALA A 21 5.82 11.57 -16.24
N THR A 22 6.90 12.28 -15.96
CA THR A 22 8.26 11.84 -16.24
C THR A 22 8.86 11.22 -14.99
N VAL A 23 9.33 9.98 -15.10
CA VAL A 23 10.01 9.30 -13.99
C VAL A 23 11.36 9.97 -13.73
N THR A 24 11.54 10.51 -12.53
CA THR A 24 12.79 11.15 -12.12
C THR A 24 13.75 10.18 -11.46
N THR A 25 13.24 9.31 -10.58
CA THR A 25 14.08 8.33 -9.89
C THR A 25 13.39 6.98 -9.77
N CYS A 26 14.19 5.93 -9.84
CA CYS A 26 13.78 4.55 -9.63
C CYS A 26 14.77 3.93 -8.64
N GLN A 27 14.31 3.63 -7.43
CA GLN A 27 15.14 3.12 -6.35
C GLN A 27 14.64 1.75 -5.91
N TYR A 28 15.54 0.78 -5.84
CA TYR A 28 15.21 -0.52 -5.27
C TYR A 28 15.12 -0.41 -3.74
N GLN A 29 13.97 -0.80 -3.17
CA GLN A 29 13.78 -0.92 -1.74
C GLN A 29 14.00 -2.38 -1.34
N SER A 30 15.11 -2.64 -0.67
CA SER A 30 15.37 -3.97 -0.12
C SER A 30 14.33 -4.29 0.95
N PRO A 31 13.65 -5.45 0.88
CA PRO A 31 12.80 -5.92 1.95
C PRO A 31 13.63 -5.99 3.24
N GLY A 32 13.15 -5.36 4.32
CA GLY A 32 13.86 -5.34 5.60
C GLY A 32 14.10 -6.75 6.17
N LEU A 33 15.00 -6.87 7.16
CA LEU A 33 15.35 -8.15 7.78
C LEU A 33 14.11 -8.93 8.28
N SER A 34 13.08 -8.19 8.74
CA SER A 34 11.81 -8.77 9.19
C SER A 34 11.05 -9.48 8.06
N THR A 35 11.03 -8.96 6.84
CA THR A 35 10.34 -9.62 5.70
C THR A 35 11.04 -10.91 5.26
N LEU A 36 12.38 -10.98 5.39
CA LEU A 36 13.16 -12.18 5.10
C LEU A 36 12.94 -13.28 6.16
N ALA A 37 12.86 -12.91 7.43
CA ALA A 37 12.67 -13.85 8.54
C ALA A 37 11.28 -14.52 8.55
N PHE A 38 10.26 -13.85 7.99
CA PHE A 38 8.88 -14.33 8.03
C PHE A 38 8.32 -14.75 6.65
N GLY A 39 9.14 -14.78 5.60
CA GLY A 39 8.75 -15.28 4.28
C GLY A 39 7.72 -14.42 3.53
N PHE A 40 7.49 -13.18 3.96
CA PHE A 40 6.58 -12.26 3.28
C PHE A 40 7.31 -11.57 2.12
N GLN A 41 6.94 -11.92 0.89
CA GLN A 41 7.36 -11.14 -0.27
C GLN A 41 6.48 -9.90 -0.37
N THR A 42 7.05 -8.73 -0.06
CA THR A 42 6.45 -7.47 -0.48
C THR A 42 6.51 -7.45 -2.01
N GLY A 43 5.34 -7.47 -2.65
CA GLY A 43 5.25 -7.47 -4.11
C GLY A 43 5.89 -6.21 -4.71
N GLU A 44 5.82 -5.11 -3.97
CA GLU A 44 6.40 -3.83 -4.30
C GLU A 44 7.89 -3.81 -3.89
N LYS A 45 8.76 -3.55 -4.88
CA LYS A 45 10.23 -3.64 -4.74
C LYS A 45 10.94 -2.35 -5.13
N PHE A 46 10.28 -1.50 -5.92
CA PHE A 46 10.86 -0.28 -6.45
C PHE A 46 10.04 0.92 -6.00
N ARG A 47 10.70 1.93 -5.46
CA ARG A 47 10.12 3.25 -5.22
C ARG A 47 10.41 4.12 -6.43
N ILE A 48 9.35 4.54 -7.11
CA ILE A 48 9.40 5.34 -8.32
C ILE A 48 8.97 6.76 -7.96
N ALA A 49 9.85 7.73 -8.14
CA ALA A 49 9.50 9.15 -8.08
C ALA A 49 9.26 9.67 -9.50
N PHE A 50 8.23 10.49 -9.65
CA PHE A 50 7.83 11.05 -10.94
C PHE A 50 7.39 12.50 -10.79
N ASP A 51 7.59 13.25 -11.86
CA ASP A 51 7.20 14.65 -11.97
C ASP A 51 6.15 14.82 -13.05
N TYR A 52 5.14 15.63 -12.80
CA TYR A 52 4.11 15.97 -13.80
C TYR A 52 3.80 17.45 -13.79
N TYR A 53 3.35 17.95 -14.94
CA TYR A 53 2.97 19.34 -15.10
C TYR A 53 1.45 19.50 -14.98
N ALA A 54 1.00 20.34 -14.06
CA ALA A 54 -0.40 20.67 -13.86
C ALA A 54 -0.55 22.16 -13.51
N HIS A 55 -1.54 22.84 -14.09
CA HIS A 55 -1.84 24.25 -13.80
C HIS A 55 -0.64 25.21 -13.86
N GLY A 56 0.29 25.00 -14.80
CA GLY A 56 1.46 25.87 -14.94
C GLY A 56 2.58 25.60 -13.93
N ARG A 57 2.46 24.54 -13.11
CA ARG A 57 3.41 24.16 -12.05
C ARG A 57 3.82 22.70 -12.19
N LEU A 58 5.01 22.41 -11.70
CA LEU A 58 5.55 21.06 -11.65
C LEU A 58 5.26 20.46 -10.27
N TYR A 59 4.69 19.26 -10.27
CA TYR A 59 4.35 18.49 -9.08
C TYR A 59 5.18 17.21 -9.10
N SER A 60 5.65 16.81 -7.94
CA SER A 60 6.44 15.59 -7.76
C SER A 60 5.72 14.69 -6.77
N ASP A 61 5.61 13.41 -7.11
CA ASP A 61 5.02 12.40 -6.23
C ASP A 61 5.76 11.06 -6.41
N GLU A 62 5.45 10.11 -5.55
CA GLU A 62 6.11 8.82 -5.52
C GLU A 62 5.12 7.68 -5.32
N PHE A 63 5.42 6.55 -5.94
CA PHE A 63 4.65 5.32 -5.75
C PHE A 63 5.57 4.12 -5.71
N GLN A 64 5.08 3.02 -5.12
CA GLN A 64 5.80 1.76 -5.12
C GLN A 64 5.31 0.87 -6.26
N SER A 65 6.25 0.21 -6.94
CA SER A 65 6.01 -0.66 -8.08
C SER A 65 6.71 -2.02 -7.90
N PRO A 66 6.09 -3.13 -8.33
CA PRO A 66 6.74 -4.43 -8.43
C PRO A 66 7.78 -4.50 -9.56
N ILE A 67 7.65 -3.64 -10.56
CA ILE A 67 8.46 -3.62 -11.78
C ILE A 67 9.30 -2.34 -11.80
N ALA A 68 10.57 -2.46 -12.18
CA ALA A 68 11.44 -1.31 -12.37
C ALA A 68 10.98 -0.50 -13.59
N ILE A 69 10.82 0.81 -13.41
CA ILE A 69 10.52 1.75 -14.49
C ILE A 69 11.79 2.58 -14.71
N PRO A 70 12.29 2.70 -15.96
CA PRO A 70 13.50 3.47 -16.24
C PRO A 70 13.31 4.96 -15.92
N GLN A 71 14.43 5.63 -15.62
CA GLN A 71 14.44 7.09 -15.48
C GLN A 71 14.14 7.72 -16.84
N ASN A 72 13.52 8.90 -16.81
CA ASN A 72 13.09 9.63 -18.00
C ASN A 72 12.02 8.91 -18.84
N GLU A 73 11.36 7.89 -18.28
CA GLU A 73 10.21 7.23 -18.88
C GLU A 73 8.95 8.07 -18.66
N HIS A 74 8.06 8.09 -19.65
CA HIS A 74 6.78 8.77 -19.58
C HIS A 74 5.70 7.78 -19.12
N ILE A 75 5.08 8.05 -17.98
CA ILE A 75 3.99 7.23 -17.44
C ILE A 75 2.66 7.98 -17.52
N PRO A 76 1.56 7.32 -17.95
CA PRO A 76 0.25 7.94 -17.94
C PRO A 76 -0.25 8.03 -16.51
N ILE A 77 -0.66 9.24 -16.10
CA ILE A 77 -1.29 9.51 -14.82
C ILE A 77 -2.57 10.32 -15.03
N THR A 78 -3.42 10.32 -14.01
CA THR A 78 -4.60 11.17 -13.95
C THR A 78 -4.55 11.95 -12.65
N TYR A 79 -4.80 13.26 -12.71
CA TYR A 79 -4.78 14.14 -11.54
C TYR A 79 -6.14 14.83 -11.34
N ASN A 80 -6.43 15.20 -10.10
CA ASN A 80 -7.62 15.96 -9.76
C ASN A 80 -7.41 17.45 -10.12
N PRO A 81 -8.22 18.05 -11.00
CA PRO A 81 -8.03 19.45 -11.38
C PRO A 81 -8.27 20.45 -10.24
N LEU A 82 -9.11 20.11 -9.25
CA LEU A 82 -9.33 20.98 -8.08
C LEU A 82 -8.20 20.84 -7.04
N HIS A 83 -7.55 19.69 -7.03
CA HIS A 83 -6.48 19.32 -6.09
C HIS A 83 -5.33 18.67 -6.87
N PRO A 84 -4.51 19.46 -7.59
CA PRO A 84 -3.49 18.94 -8.48
C PRO A 84 -2.43 18.07 -7.80
N GLU A 85 -2.31 18.16 -6.47
CA GLU A 85 -1.51 17.26 -5.63
C GLU A 85 -2.04 15.81 -5.55
N GLN A 86 -3.32 15.59 -5.87
CA GLN A 86 -3.93 14.26 -5.88
C GLN A 86 -3.83 13.65 -7.27
N ASN A 87 -3.22 12.46 -7.36
CA ASN A 87 -3.15 11.70 -8.60
C ASN A 87 -3.45 10.20 -8.40
N SER A 88 -3.60 9.48 -9.51
CA SER A 88 -3.98 8.06 -9.53
C SER A 88 -2.90 7.12 -9.02
N ARG A 89 -1.68 7.62 -8.82
CA ARG A 89 -0.52 6.89 -8.31
C ARG A 89 -0.20 7.25 -6.85
N SER A 90 -0.70 8.36 -6.31
CA SER A 90 -0.54 8.77 -4.89
C SER A 90 -1.10 7.74 -3.90
N HIS A 91 -2.03 6.90 -4.35
CA HIS A 91 -2.67 5.85 -3.55
C HIS A 91 -2.21 4.44 -3.96
N GLY A 92 -0.96 4.30 -4.42
CA GLY A 92 -0.32 3.00 -4.59
C GLY A 92 -0.46 2.17 -3.32
N THR A 93 -1.34 1.17 -3.40
CA THR A 93 -1.67 0.14 -2.41
C THR A 93 -1.33 0.49 -0.96
N ALA A 94 -2.24 1.19 -0.27
CA ALA A 94 -2.20 1.24 1.19
C ALA A 94 -1.98 -0.18 1.72
N LEU A 95 -0.86 -0.40 2.43
CA LEU A 95 -0.48 -1.68 3.00
C LEU A 95 -1.72 -2.33 3.65
N LYS A 96 -2.32 -3.32 2.98
CA LYS A 96 -3.05 -4.37 3.69
C LYS A 96 -1.97 -5.15 4.43
N THR A 97 -1.55 -4.58 5.57
CA THR A 97 -0.86 -5.29 6.63
C THR A 97 -1.85 -6.32 7.13
N THR A 98 -1.98 -7.42 6.41
CA THR A 98 -2.57 -8.65 6.91
C THR A 98 -1.63 -9.10 8.00
N ARG A 99 -1.91 -8.68 9.24
CA ARG A 99 -1.17 -9.16 10.42
C ARG A 99 -1.25 -10.69 10.40
N PRO A 100 -0.13 -11.40 10.23
CA PRO A 100 -0.19 -12.84 10.18
C PRO A 100 -0.55 -13.39 11.57
N PRO A 101 -1.38 -14.44 11.68
CA PRO A 101 -1.88 -14.99 12.94
C PRO A 101 -0.82 -15.71 13.80
N ILE A 102 0.48 -15.47 13.54
CA ILE A 102 1.61 -16.19 14.15
C ILE A 102 1.70 -15.95 15.67
N VAL A 103 1.17 -14.82 16.16
CA VAL A 103 1.11 -14.52 17.61
C VAL A 103 0.29 -15.57 18.38
N ILE A 104 -0.73 -16.16 17.75
CA ILE A 104 -1.62 -17.14 18.41
C ILE A 104 -0.88 -18.47 18.65
N ILE A 105 -0.01 -18.88 17.73
CA ILE A 105 0.71 -20.17 17.82
C ILE A 105 1.71 -20.15 18.99
N GLY A 106 2.41 -19.03 19.19
CA GLY A 106 3.40 -18.89 20.27
C GLY A 106 2.79 -19.07 21.66
N ILE A 107 1.64 -18.43 21.91
CA ILE A 107 0.95 -18.51 23.22
C ILE A 107 0.49 -19.94 23.50
N VAL A 108 -0.13 -20.59 22.52
CA VAL A 108 -0.62 -21.97 22.68
C VAL A 108 0.54 -22.94 22.96
N SER A 109 1.66 -22.80 22.24
CA SER A 109 2.83 -23.66 22.47
C SER A 109 3.43 -23.50 23.88
N SER A 110 3.48 -22.28 24.41
CA SER A 110 3.98 -22.02 25.76
C SER A 110 3.09 -22.64 26.83
N ILE A 111 1.77 -22.64 26.64
CA ILE A 111 0.82 -23.24 27.58
C ILE A 111 0.98 -24.77 27.60
N PHE A 112 1.05 -25.41 26.42
CA PHE A 112 1.25 -26.86 26.32
C PHE A 112 2.58 -27.31 26.92
N LEU A 113 3.66 -26.58 26.65
CA LEU A 113 4.99 -26.89 27.20
C LEU A 113 5.01 -26.76 28.73
N SER A 114 4.33 -25.74 29.28
CA SER A 114 4.21 -25.53 30.73
C SER A 114 3.40 -26.64 31.41
N LEU A 115 2.30 -27.07 30.79
CA LEU A 115 1.48 -28.18 31.28
C LEU A 115 2.22 -29.51 31.21
N LEU A 116 2.91 -29.78 30.10
CA LEU A 116 3.73 -30.98 29.95
C LEU A 116 4.82 -31.06 31.03
N TRP A 117 5.52 -29.95 31.26
CA TRP A 117 6.55 -29.87 32.30
C TRP A 117 5.98 -30.12 33.70
N LEU A 118 4.82 -29.53 34.01
CA LEU A 118 4.12 -29.77 35.27
C LEU A 118 3.69 -31.22 35.46
N THR A 119 3.29 -31.92 34.38
CA THR A 119 2.94 -33.36 34.46
C THR A 119 4.15 -34.23 34.75
N VAL A 120 5.31 -33.97 34.13
CA VAL A 120 6.55 -34.71 34.38
C VAL A 120 6.99 -34.58 35.84
N LEU A 121 6.97 -33.35 36.39
CA LEU A 121 7.37 -33.12 37.78
C LEU A 121 6.40 -33.73 38.80
N ARG A 122 5.09 -33.77 38.50
CA ARG A 122 4.09 -34.37 39.39
C ARG A 122 4.00 -35.89 39.30
N SER A 123 4.45 -36.51 38.22
CA SER A 123 4.57 -37.97 38.11
C SER A 123 5.86 -38.52 38.76
N CYS A 124 6.75 -37.65 39.25
CA CYS A 124 7.95 -38.00 40.03
C CYS A 124 7.74 -37.85 41.56
N HIS A 125 6.52 -38.06 42.05
CA HIS A 125 6.19 -38.19 43.47
C HIS A 125 5.18 -39.33 43.65
#